data_AF-A0A0F9DB69-F1
#
_entry.id   AF-A0A0F9DB69-F1
#
_cell.length_a   1.000
_cell.length_b   1.000
_cell.length_c   1.000
_cell.angle_alpha   90.00
_cell.angle_beta   90.00
_cell.angle_gamma   90.00
#
_symmetry.space_group_name_H-M   'P 1'
#
loop_
_entity.id
_entity.type
_entity.pdbx_description
1 polymer ?
#
loop_
_entity_poly.entity_id
_entity_poly.type
_entity_poly.pdbx_seq_one_letter_code
_entity_poly.pdbx_strand_id
1 'polypeptide(L)'
;MGEIIESRRRHYIGGDADKDSIPAAGKSFGDSYHANDKGKQYYWNGSAWKTGLGYEFVERLTNAPDRQVGDFITDGTFKVDGFSLAGIIPLGTIAVRLKFDVTDDAAGSSFLVRRDAVNIYNSAAVVTQVANIPRNAIRDISIDSDRLLDYLGSNLAFTLIDITVLGWYI
;
A
#
# COMPACT_ATOMS: atom_id res chain seq x y z
N MET A 1 -22.80 22.53 -2.65
CA MET A 1 -23.33 21.23 -2.16
C MET A 1 -22.43 20.18 -2.77
N GLY A 2 -21.57 19.54 -1.97
CA GLY A 2 -20.67 18.50 -2.46
C GLY A 2 -21.48 17.26 -2.81
N GLU A 3 -21.27 16.74 -4.01
CA GLU A 3 -21.91 15.51 -4.48
C GLU A 3 -21.45 14.34 -3.60
N ILE A 4 -22.39 13.69 -2.91
CA ILE A 4 -22.13 12.45 -2.19
C ILE A 4 -22.00 11.37 -3.25
N ILE A 5 -20.77 11.07 -3.68
CA ILE A 5 -20.49 9.92 -4.54
C ILE A 5 -20.55 8.68 -3.64
N GLU A 6 -21.72 8.09 -3.47
CA GLU A 6 -21.85 6.78 -2.82
C GLU A 6 -21.18 5.70 -3.70
N SER A 7 -19.92 5.36 -3.42
CA SER A 7 -19.29 4.17 -4.00
C SER A 7 -19.74 2.91 -3.25
N ARG A 8 -21.03 2.55 -3.36
CA ARG A 8 -21.50 1.27 -2.79
C ARG A 8 -20.89 0.12 -3.60
N ARG A 9 -20.06 -0.71 -2.96
CA ARG A 9 -19.64 -2.01 -3.52
C ARG A 9 -20.89 -2.80 -3.90
N ARG A 10 -20.99 -3.24 -5.15
CA ARG A 10 -22.13 -4.08 -5.57
C ARG A 10 -21.83 -5.53 -5.23
N HIS A 11 -22.82 -6.19 -4.65
CA HIS A 11 -22.78 -7.60 -4.31
C HIS A 11 -23.80 -8.35 -5.17
N TYR A 12 -23.33 -9.34 -5.91
CA TYR A 12 -24.13 -10.19 -6.78
C TYR A 12 -24.24 -11.59 -6.17
N ILE A 13 -25.39 -12.25 -6.33
CA ILE A 13 -25.62 -13.62 -5.85
C ILE A 13 -26.21 -14.43 -7.00
N GLY A 14 -25.70 -15.63 -7.25
CA GLY A 14 -26.21 -16.52 -8.29
C GLY A 14 -25.91 -17.99 -7.99
N GLY A 15 -26.68 -18.88 -8.61
CA GLY A 15 -26.52 -20.33 -8.47
C GLY A 15 -25.60 -20.97 -9.52
N ASP A 16 -24.89 -20.16 -10.30
CA ASP A 16 -24.14 -20.66 -11.45
C ASP A 16 -22.67 -20.88 -11.08
N ALA A 17 -22.24 -22.12 -11.30
CA ALA A 17 -20.92 -22.67 -11.02
C ALA A 17 -19.79 -21.88 -11.68
N ASP A 18 -20.11 -21.24 -12.79
CA ASP A 18 -19.14 -20.76 -13.75
C ASP A 18 -19.32 -19.25 -13.86
N LYS A 19 -18.25 -18.53 -13.50
CA LYS A 19 -18.06 -17.07 -13.58
C LYS A 19 -18.52 -16.40 -14.89
N ASP A 20 -18.83 -17.19 -15.91
CA ASP A 20 -19.12 -16.80 -17.28
C ASP A 20 -20.54 -16.18 -17.41
N SER A 21 -21.45 -16.47 -16.49
CA SER A 21 -22.77 -15.82 -16.46
C SER A 21 -22.79 -14.46 -15.72
N ILE A 22 -21.68 -14.05 -15.10
CA ILE A 22 -21.63 -12.79 -14.37
C ILE A 22 -21.47 -11.62 -15.38
N PRO A 23 -22.43 -10.67 -15.49
CA PRO A 23 -22.51 -9.70 -16.59
C PRO A 23 -21.19 -8.99 -16.89
N ALA A 24 -20.54 -9.25 -18.04
CA ALA A 24 -19.21 -8.72 -18.36
C ALA A 24 -19.13 -7.18 -18.30
N ALA A 25 -20.25 -6.51 -18.63
CA ALA A 25 -20.37 -5.07 -18.63
C ALA A 25 -20.83 -4.50 -17.28
N GLY A 26 -20.45 -3.25 -17.02
CA GLY A 26 -20.95 -2.48 -15.89
C GLY A 26 -20.35 -2.81 -14.53
N LYS A 27 -19.27 -3.60 -14.47
CA LYS A 27 -18.52 -3.91 -13.23
C LYS A 27 -17.59 -2.76 -12.83
N SER A 28 -17.39 -2.59 -11.54
CA SER A 28 -16.45 -1.64 -10.94
C SER A 28 -15.46 -2.38 -10.05
N PHE A 29 -14.25 -1.83 -9.91
CA PHE A 29 -13.24 -2.40 -9.02
C PHE A 29 -13.82 -2.64 -7.62
N GLY A 30 -13.62 -3.83 -7.06
CA GLY A 30 -14.09 -4.21 -5.73
C GLY A 30 -15.53 -4.74 -5.66
N ASP A 31 -16.23 -4.84 -6.78
CA ASP A 31 -17.51 -5.57 -6.83
C ASP A 31 -17.30 -7.04 -6.45
N SER A 32 -18.31 -7.69 -5.85
CA SER A 32 -18.21 -9.09 -5.39
C SER A 32 -19.35 -9.94 -5.91
N TYR A 33 -19.09 -11.23 -6.12
CA TYR A 33 -20.07 -12.23 -6.54
C TYR A 33 -19.97 -13.48 -5.66
N HIS A 34 -21.09 -13.92 -5.10
CA HIS A 34 -21.18 -15.18 -4.38
C HIS A 34 -21.85 -16.24 -5.25
N ALA A 35 -21.10 -17.30 -5.57
CA ALA A 35 -21.59 -18.47 -6.28
C ALA A 35 -22.11 -19.50 -5.26
N ASN A 36 -23.43 -19.57 -5.11
CA ASN A 36 -24.11 -20.36 -4.07
C ASN A 36 -23.87 -21.86 -4.20
N ASP A 37 -23.67 -22.35 -5.42
CA ASP A 37 -23.55 -23.78 -5.73
C ASP A 37 -22.15 -24.34 -5.40
N LYS A 38 -21.10 -23.54 -5.54
CA LYS A 38 -19.72 -23.88 -5.17
C LYS A 38 -19.29 -23.31 -3.82
N GLY A 39 -20.12 -22.48 -3.18
CA GLY A 39 -19.78 -21.75 -1.96
C GLY A 39 -18.57 -20.82 -2.13
N LYS A 40 -18.32 -20.35 -3.35
CA LYS A 40 -17.15 -19.53 -3.69
C LYS A 40 -17.52 -18.06 -3.72
N GLN A 41 -16.64 -17.23 -3.17
CA GLN A 41 -16.70 -15.78 -3.33
C GLN A 41 -15.70 -15.35 -4.39
N TYR A 42 -16.16 -14.48 -5.26
CA TYR A 42 -15.37 -13.82 -6.28
C TYR A 42 -15.41 -12.31 -6.05
N TYR A 43 -14.37 -11.62 -6.47
CA TYR A 43 -14.35 -10.17 -6.55
C TYR A 43 -13.78 -9.70 -7.89
N TRP A 44 -14.20 -8.53 -8.35
CA TRP A 44 -13.76 -7.94 -9.60
C TRP A 44 -12.55 -7.03 -9.34
N ASN A 45 -11.39 -7.39 -9.88
CA ASN A 45 -10.15 -6.61 -9.70
C ASN A 45 -9.99 -5.46 -10.71
N GLY A 46 -11.06 -5.11 -11.45
CA GLY A 46 -11.02 -4.14 -12.54
C GLY A 46 -10.80 -4.75 -13.93
N SER A 47 -10.35 -6.01 -14.03
CA SER A 47 -10.05 -6.68 -15.31
C SER A 47 -10.59 -8.11 -15.41
N ALA A 48 -10.69 -8.81 -14.27
CA ALA A 48 -11.17 -10.18 -14.19
C ALA A 48 -11.80 -10.46 -12.82
N TRP A 49 -12.70 -11.45 -12.77
CA TRP A 49 -13.13 -12.04 -11.51
C TRP A 49 -12.01 -12.91 -10.94
N LYS A 50 -11.73 -12.72 -9.65
CA LYS A 50 -10.77 -13.49 -8.88
C LYS A 50 -11.47 -14.16 -7.72
N THR A 51 -11.06 -15.37 -7.36
CA THR A 51 -11.56 -16.08 -6.19
C THR A 51 -10.88 -15.55 -4.93
N GLY A 52 -11.65 -15.26 -3.89
CA GLY A 52 -11.13 -14.83 -2.59
C GLY A 52 -11.97 -13.73 -1.96
N LEU A 53 -11.41 -13.09 -0.93
CA LEU A 53 -12.09 -12.07 -0.13
C LEU A 53 -11.78 -10.64 -0.58
N GLY A 54 -10.92 -10.45 -1.59
CA GLY A 54 -10.42 -9.12 -1.94
C GLY A 54 -9.54 -8.56 -0.83
N TYR A 55 -8.59 -9.38 -0.36
CA TYR A 55 -7.49 -9.02 0.54
C TYR A 55 -6.18 -9.71 0.11
N GLU A 56 -6.06 -9.99 -1.19
CA GLU A 56 -4.95 -10.80 -1.71
C GLU A 56 -3.69 -9.97 -1.86
N PHE A 57 -2.56 -10.57 -1.48
CA PHE A 57 -1.26 -9.98 -1.74
C PHE A 57 -0.84 -10.22 -3.19
N VAL A 58 -0.52 -9.13 -3.88
CA VAL A 58 0.05 -9.12 -5.22
C VAL A 58 1.53 -8.79 -5.09
N GLU A 59 2.38 -9.76 -5.41
CA GLU A 59 3.83 -9.60 -5.38
C GLU A 59 4.31 -8.74 -6.55
N ARG A 60 5.27 -7.85 -6.28
CA ARG A 60 6.00 -7.08 -7.27
C ARG A 60 7.47 -7.52 -7.26
N LEU A 61 7.89 -8.19 -8.33
CA LEU A 61 9.25 -8.69 -8.49
C LEU A 61 10.20 -7.57 -8.95
N THR A 62 10.57 -6.68 -8.04
CA THR A 62 11.62 -5.67 -8.25
C THR A 62 12.65 -5.74 -7.14
N ASN A 63 13.91 -5.44 -7.48
CA ASN A 63 15.02 -5.32 -6.53
C ASN A 63 15.60 -3.90 -6.48
N ALA A 64 15.13 -2.99 -7.33
CA ALA A 64 15.59 -1.60 -7.34
C ALA A 64 14.75 -0.76 -6.37
N PRO A 65 15.37 0.17 -5.61
CA PRO A 65 14.64 1.14 -4.79
C PRO A 65 13.70 1.99 -5.65
N ASP A 66 12.47 2.17 -5.17
CA ASP A 66 11.50 3.09 -5.76
C ASP A 66 11.71 4.53 -5.31
N ARG A 67 12.29 4.69 -4.12
CA ARG A 67 12.71 5.96 -3.55
C ARG A 67 14.07 5.81 -2.89
N GLN A 68 14.85 6.86 -2.98
CA GLN A 68 16.19 6.96 -2.42
C GLN A 68 16.29 8.19 -1.51
N VAL A 69 17.40 8.30 -0.78
CA VAL A 69 17.60 9.37 0.22
C VAL A 69 17.37 10.79 -0.32
N GLY A 70 17.73 11.04 -1.58
CA GLY A 70 17.55 12.33 -2.23
C GLY A 70 16.08 12.71 -2.51
N ASP A 71 15.15 11.77 -2.42
CA ASP A 71 13.71 12.02 -2.57
C ASP A 71 13.07 12.57 -1.28
N PHE A 72 13.80 12.57 -0.16
CA PHE A 72 13.26 12.90 1.15
C PHE A 72 13.87 14.17 1.74
N ILE A 73 13.03 14.95 2.43
CA ILE A 73 13.45 16.05 3.28
C ILE A 73 13.39 15.54 4.73
N THR A 74 14.55 15.31 5.34
CA THR A 74 14.68 14.77 6.69
C THR A 74 15.05 15.89 7.64
N ASP A 75 14.08 16.58 8.24
CA ASP A 75 14.33 17.73 9.13
C ASP A 75 13.65 17.60 10.49
N GLY A 76 13.30 16.37 10.88
CA GLY A 76 12.59 16.09 12.12
C GLY A 76 11.11 16.47 12.09
N THR A 77 10.58 16.92 10.95
CA THR A 77 9.15 17.21 10.78
C THR A 77 8.48 16.21 9.86
N PHE A 78 7.19 15.96 10.09
CA PHE A 78 6.40 15.13 9.19
C PHE A 78 6.17 15.84 7.87
N LYS A 79 6.41 15.13 6.78
CA LYS A 79 6.07 15.54 5.42
C LYS A 79 4.74 14.90 5.06
N VAL A 80 3.68 15.68 5.19
CA VAL A 80 2.31 15.25 4.91
C VAL A 80 2.18 15.00 3.42
N ASP A 81 1.65 13.83 3.05
CA ASP A 81 1.51 13.39 1.66
C ASP A 81 2.82 13.42 0.85
N GLY A 82 3.96 13.40 1.54
CA GLY A 82 5.27 13.61 0.95
C GLY A 82 5.80 12.40 0.18
N PHE A 83 5.23 11.22 0.40
CA PHE A 83 5.65 9.98 -0.24
C PHE A 83 4.54 9.41 -1.12
N SER A 84 4.59 9.76 -2.42
CA SER A 84 3.64 9.24 -3.39
C SER A 84 4.04 7.87 -3.94
N LEU A 85 3.07 6.94 -3.91
CA LEU A 85 3.13 5.62 -4.56
C LEU A 85 2.30 5.56 -5.86
N ALA A 86 1.81 6.71 -6.33
CA ALA A 86 1.09 6.80 -7.59
C ALA A 86 1.98 6.32 -8.74
N GLY A 87 1.43 5.44 -9.58
CA GLY A 87 2.17 4.84 -10.70
C GLY A 87 2.94 3.56 -10.36
N ILE A 88 3.14 3.26 -9.07
CA ILE A 88 3.76 2.00 -8.62
C ILE A 88 2.69 0.96 -8.30
N ILE A 89 1.66 1.36 -7.55
CA ILE A 89 0.57 0.48 -7.13
C ILE A 89 -0.74 0.88 -7.83
N PRO A 90 -1.67 -0.06 -8.11
CA PRO A 90 -2.94 0.25 -8.77
C PRO A 90 -3.92 0.98 -7.84
N LEU A 91 -4.95 1.60 -8.43
CA LEU A 91 -6.09 2.12 -7.68
C LEU A 91 -6.82 1.00 -6.95
N GLY A 92 -7.35 1.31 -5.76
CA GLY A 92 -8.04 0.35 -4.91
C GLY A 92 -7.12 -0.53 -4.07
N THR A 93 -5.81 -0.29 -4.11
CA THR A 93 -4.87 -0.84 -3.12
C THR A 93 -5.28 -0.38 -1.72
N ILE A 94 -5.28 -1.31 -0.75
CA ILE A 94 -5.65 -1.04 0.65
C ILE A 94 -4.46 -1.06 1.60
N ALA A 95 -3.36 -1.71 1.20
CA ALA A 95 -2.10 -1.73 1.93
C ALA A 95 -0.94 -2.06 1.00
N VAL A 96 0.27 -1.67 1.39
CA VAL A 96 1.52 -1.89 0.65
C VAL A 96 2.55 -2.57 1.53
N ARG A 97 3.34 -3.47 0.94
CA ARG A 97 4.50 -4.06 1.60
C ARG A 97 5.75 -3.32 1.16
N LEU A 98 6.40 -2.65 2.10
CA LEU A 98 7.60 -1.86 1.88
C LEU A 98 8.81 -2.55 2.51
N LYS A 99 9.90 -2.63 1.76
CA LYS A 99 11.24 -2.88 2.26
C LYS A 99 11.94 -1.54 2.48
N PHE A 100 12.55 -1.38 3.64
CA PHE A 100 13.37 -0.24 4.02
C PHE A 100 14.80 -0.72 4.17
N ASP A 101 15.74 0.02 3.60
CA ASP A 101 17.17 -0.10 3.88
C ASP A 101 17.67 1.29 4.31
N VAL A 102 17.99 1.46 5.59
CA VAL A 102 18.35 2.75 6.20
C VAL A 102 19.73 2.66 6.85
N THR A 103 20.60 3.63 6.55
CA THR A 103 21.91 3.81 7.19
C THR A 103 22.08 5.27 7.55
N ASP A 104 22.67 5.54 8.70
CA ASP A 104 23.01 6.90 9.13
C ASP A 104 24.34 6.91 9.87
N ASP A 105 25.03 8.05 9.89
CA ASP A 105 26.28 8.24 10.63
C ASP A 105 26.07 8.46 12.15
N ALA A 106 24.82 8.58 12.58
CA ALA A 106 24.40 8.64 13.96
C ALA A 106 23.56 7.42 14.37
N ALA A 107 23.75 6.98 15.62
CA ALA A 107 22.86 6.01 16.25
C ALA A 107 21.62 6.71 16.82
N GLY A 108 20.48 6.02 16.83
CA GLY A 108 19.19 6.52 17.29
C GLY A 108 18.39 7.29 16.25
N SER A 109 18.94 7.51 15.05
CA SER A 109 18.22 8.14 13.95
C SER A 109 17.11 7.23 13.44
N SER A 110 15.93 7.79 13.22
CA SER A 110 14.75 7.07 12.79
C SER A 110 14.20 7.62 11.49
N PHE A 111 13.86 6.72 10.58
CA PHE A 111 13.03 7.03 9.42
C PHE A 111 11.69 6.32 9.57
N LEU A 112 10.61 7.09 9.54
CA LEU A 112 9.25 6.64 9.79
C LEU A 112 8.36 6.97 8.59
N VAL A 113 7.53 6.02 8.19
CA VAL A 113 6.47 6.18 7.20
C VAL A 113 5.15 5.79 7.85
N ARG A 114 4.08 6.52 7.59
CA ARG A 114 2.73 6.20 8.08
C ARG A 114 1.71 6.48 7.00
N ARG A 115 0.50 5.95 7.19
CA ARG A 115 -0.64 6.21 6.29
C ARG A 115 -0.89 7.71 6.12
N ASP A 116 -1.34 8.38 7.18
CA ASP A 116 -1.66 9.81 7.19
C ASP A 116 -1.48 10.40 8.61
N ALA A 117 -1.67 11.71 8.74
CA ALA A 117 -1.55 12.41 10.02
C ALA A 117 -2.64 12.05 11.05
N VAL A 118 -3.75 11.45 10.59
CA VAL A 118 -4.91 11.10 11.43
C VAL A 118 -4.72 9.71 12.05
N ASN A 119 -4.03 8.80 11.37
CA ASN A 119 -3.84 7.41 11.75
C ASN A 119 -2.37 7.10 12.08
N ILE A 120 -1.94 7.56 13.25
CA ILE A 120 -0.56 7.37 13.74
C ILE A 120 -0.20 5.90 14.02
N TYR A 121 -1.18 5.04 14.22
CA TYR A 121 -0.96 3.63 14.58
C TYR A 121 -0.56 2.80 13.37
N ASN A 122 -0.96 3.20 12.16
CA ASN A 122 -0.54 2.53 10.94
C ASN A 122 0.77 3.13 10.43
N SER A 123 1.86 2.77 11.11
CA SER A 123 3.19 3.29 10.82
C SER A 123 4.26 2.20 10.85
N ALA A 124 5.32 2.45 10.09
CA ALA A 124 6.53 1.66 10.04
C ALA A 124 7.72 2.58 10.35
N ALA A 125 8.58 2.16 11.26
CA ALA A 125 9.81 2.90 11.57
C ALA A 125 11.02 1.97 11.51
N VAL A 126 12.13 2.52 11.02
CA VAL A 126 13.47 1.92 11.11
C VAL A 126 14.35 2.86 11.90
N VAL A 127 15.03 2.32 12.91
CA VAL A 127 15.95 3.07 13.79
C VAL A 127 17.36 2.51 13.62
N THR A 128 18.34 3.39 13.40
CA THR A 128 19.75 3.03 13.35
C THR A 128 20.23 2.70 14.76
N GLN A 129 20.53 1.43 15.03
CA GLN A 129 20.98 1.03 16.38
C GLN A 129 22.46 1.39 16.62
N VAL A 130 23.25 1.41 15.55
CA VAL A 130 24.68 1.70 15.54
C VAL A 130 24.95 2.56 14.30
N ALA A 131 25.81 3.57 14.46
CA ALA A 131 26.25 4.43 13.36
C ALA A 131 26.91 3.62 12.23
N ASN A 132 26.63 3.98 10.99
CA ASN A 132 27.18 3.41 9.75
C ASN A 132 26.90 1.91 9.54
N ILE A 133 25.91 1.34 10.26
CA ILE A 133 25.48 -0.05 10.06
C ILE A 133 24.09 -0.05 9.39
N PRO A 134 23.95 -0.66 8.20
CA PRO A 134 22.66 -0.76 7.53
C PRO A 134 21.62 -1.48 8.38
N ARG A 135 20.40 -0.94 8.35
CA ARG A 135 19.22 -1.53 8.97
C ARG A 135 18.15 -1.76 7.93
N ASN A 136 17.71 -3.00 7.87
CA ASN A 136 16.75 -3.49 6.90
C ASN A 136 15.48 -3.98 7.60
N ALA A 137 14.33 -3.57 7.09
CA ALA A 137 13.02 -3.96 7.61
C ALA A 137 12.01 -4.14 6.48
N ILE A 138 11.09 -5.08 6.64
CA ILE A 138 9.92 -5.22 5.76
C ILE A 138 8.67 -4.98 6.60
N ARG A 139 7.79 -4.09 6.15
CA ARG A 139 6.58 -3.69 6.88
C ARG A 139 5.42 -3.49 5.93
N ASP A 140 4.23 -3.80 6.41
CA ASP A 140 2.97 -3.55 5.72
C ASP A 140 2.35 -2.25 6.26
N ILE A 141 1.93 -1.35 5.37
CA ILE A 141 1.31 -0.07 5.71
C ILE A 141 0.00 0.04 4.95
N SER A 142 -1.10 0.36 5.64
CA SER A 142 -2.38 0.62 4.97
C SER A 142 -2.32 1.89 4.15
N ILE A 143 -3.09 1.95 3.07
CA ILE A 143 -3.09 3.11 2.18
C ILE A 143 -4.49 3.61 1.85
N ASP A 144 -4.55 4.90 1.56
CA ASP A 144 -5.71 5.67 1.15
C ASP A 144 -5.98 5.55 -0.35
N SER A 145 -7.11 6.11 -0.78
CA SER A 145 -7.48 6.17 -2.19
C SER A 145 -6.53 7.02 -3.05
N ASP A 146 -5.82 7.98 -2.46
CA ASP A 146 -4.87 8.84 -3.18
C ASP A 146 -3.48 8.20 -3.35
N ARG A 147 -3.16 7.18 -2.56
CA ARG A 147 -1.88 6.47 -2.52
C ARG A 147 -0.71 7.35 -2.08
N LEU A 148 -0.99 8.30 -1.20
CA LEU A 148 0.01 9.16 -0.57
C LEU A 148 0.29 8.63 0.84
N LEU A 149 1.52 8.84 1.30
CA LEU A 149 1.97 8.49 2.64
C LEU A 149 2.71 9.67 3.26
N ASP A 150 2.58 9.77 4.57
CA ASP A 150 3.37 10.67 5.40
C ASP A 150 4.71 10.03 5.74
N TYR A 151 5.77 10.85 5.86
CA TYR A 151 7.04 10.38 6.39
C TYR A 151 7.73 11.38 7.32
N LEU A 152 8.69 10.91 8.11
CA LEU A 152 9.56 11.70 8.97
C LEU A 152 10.95 11.05 9.03
N GLY A 153 11.99 11.85 8.77
CA GLY A 153 13.36 11.51 9.12
C GLY A 153 13.81 12.36 10.31
N SER A 154 14.28 11.73 11.39
CA SER A 154 14.60 12.44 12.64
C SER A 154 15.93 13.19 12.62
N ASN A 155 16.82 12.86 11.68
CA ASN A 155 18.13 13.50 11.50
C ASN A 155 18.15 14.33 10.22
N LEU A 156 19.00 15.36 10.16
CA LEU A 156 19.12 16.28 9.02
C LEU A 156 19.72 15.63 7.77
N ALA A 157 20.61 14.67 7.97
CA ALA A 157 21.22 13.89 6.92
C ALA A 157 21.12 12.42 7.29
N PHE A 158 20.81 11.59 6.30
CA PHE A 158 20.97 10.14 6.37
C PHE A 158 21.96 9.74 5.29
N THR A 159 22.81 8.75 5.58
CA THR A 159 23.73 8.19 4.57
C THR A 159 22.97 7.43 3.49
N LEU A 160 21.93 6.68 3.88
CA LEU A 160 21.11 5.88 2.97
C LEU A 160 19.67 5.81 3.49
N ILE A 161 18.73 6.01 2.58
CA ILE A 161 17.32 5.66 2.74
C ILE A 161 16.89 5.09 1.40
N ASP A 162 16.76 3.78 1.29
CA ASP A 162 16.17 3.12 0.13
C ASP A 162 14.85 2.49 0.54
N ILE A 163 13.79 2.76 -0.23
CA ILE A 163 12.47 2.15 -0.03
C ILE A 163 12.06 1.43 -1.31
N THR A 164 11.69 0.16 -1.16
CA THR A 164 11.21 -0.68 -2.27
C THR A 164 9.82 -1.21 -1.97
N VAL A 165 8.87 -1.03 -2.90
CA VAL A 165 7.55 -1.66 -2.86
C VAL A 165 7.67 -3.10 -3.37
N LEU A 166 7.56 -4.06 -2.45
CA LEU A 166 7.62 -5.49 -2.73
C LEU A 166 6.28 -6.06 -3.22
N GLY A 167 5.19 -5.32 -3.04
CA GLY A 167 3.86 -5.74 -3.42
C GLY A 167 2.79 -4.97 -2.66
N TRP A 168 1.53 -5.37 -2.86
CA TRP A 168 0.39 -4.68 -2.27
C TRP A 168 -0.80 -5.61 -2.04
N TYR A 169 -1.75 -5.13 -1.24
CA TYR A 169 -3.00 -5.80 -0.94
C TYR A 169 -4.15 -5.07 -1.66
N ILE A 170 -5.02 -5.83 -2.31
CA ILE A 170 -6.26 -5.36 -2.96
C ILE A 170 -7.48 -5.81 -2.20
#